data_AF-A0A835X1E6-F1
#
_entry.id   AF-A0A835X1E6-F1
#
_cell.length_a   1.000
_cell.length_b   1.000
_cell.length_c   1.000
_cell.angle_alpha   90.00
_cell.angle_beta   90.00
_cell.angle_gamma   90.00
#
_symmetry.space_group_name_H-M   'P 1'
#
loop_
_entity.id
_entity.type
_entity.pdbx_description
1 polymer ?
#
loop_
_entity_poly.entity_id
_entity_poly.type
_entity_poly.pdbx_seq_one_letter_code
_entity_poly.pdbx_strand_id
1 'polypeptide(L)'
;MNILKPQRNIKKDLEKVRKIYSLVDKRLKSTEKFNQKVENLTIDELNDLNEILRLADLILTKHEVKKEFHDLLKEFVDIITKSADSVEVLDDEISELIISAEGTISRVKALRGKVSDEFDFEMGKTSARREQIIANSCSNNLTKSSTGVYTQGYQQKSTLEAEQVI
;
A
#
# COMPACT_ATOMS: atom_id res chain seq x y z
N MET A 1 -15.48 4.06 -38.25
CA MET A 1 -15.93 2.80 -38.88
C MET A 1 -15.40 1.63 -38.07
N ASN A 2 -16.23 1.01 -37.24
CA ASN A 2 -15.86 -0.20 -36.50
C ASN A 2 -16.01 -1.38 -37.44
N ILE A 3 -14.91 -1.83 -38.02
CA ILE A 3 -14.87 -3.11 -38.76
C ILE A 3 -15.06 -4.20 -37.71
N LEU A 4 -16.29 -4.72 -37.59
CA LEU A 4 -16.61 -5.95 -36.88
C LEU A 4 -15.80 -7.08 -37.52
N LYS A 5 -14.56 -7.26 -37.07
CA LYS A 5 -13.81 -8.48 -37.38
C LYS A 5 -14.58 -9.62 -36.72
N PRO A 6 -14.97 -10.66 -37.47
CA PRO A 6 -15.44 -11.89 -36.86
C PRO A 6 -14.37 -12.30 -35.84
N GLN A 7 -14.77 -12.64 -34.60
CA GLN A 7 -13.86 -13.28 -33.65
C GLN A 7 -13.46 -14.63 -34.23
N ARG A 8 -12.47 -14.61 -35.12
CA ARG A 8 -11.95 -15.80 -35.78
C ARG A 8 -11.14 -16.55 -34.74
N ASN A 9 -11.60 -17.74 -34.39
CA ASN A 9 -10.95 -18.56 -33.38
C ASN A 9 -9.77 -19.29 -34.01
N ILE A 10 -8.58 -18.68 -33.89
CA ILE A 10 -7.33 -19.15 -34.49
C ILE A 10 -6.98 -20.56 -34.02
N LYS A 11 -7.25 -20.91 -32.76
CA LYS A 11 -7.10 -22.28 -32.22
C LYS A 11 -7.95 -23.29 -33.00
N LYS A 12 -9.23 -22.98 -33.23
CA LYS A 12 -10.13 -23.84 -34.02
C LYS A 12 -9.70 -23.93 -35.49
N ASP A 13 -9.18 -22.86 -36.06
CA ASP A 13 -8.71 -22.85 -37.45
C ASP A 13 -7.40 -23.63 -37.60
N LEU A 14 -6.48 -23.53 -36.64
CA LEU A 14 -5.25 -24.33 -36.57
C LEU A 14 -5.58 -25.83 -36.46
N GLU A 15 -6.56 -26.19 -35.64
CA GLU A 15 -7.01 -27.59 -35.51
C GLU A 15 -7.58 -28.14 -36.83
N LYS A 16 -8.33 -27.32 -37.58
CA LYS A 16 -8.84 -27.70 -38.92
C LYS A 16 -7.71 -27.88 -39.92
N VAL A 17 -6.74 -26.95 -39.96
CA VAL A 17 -5.56 -27.04 -40.83
C VAL A 17 -4.79 -28.32 -40.55
N ARG A 18 -4.56 -28.67 -39.29
CA ARG A 18 -3.88 -29.91 -38.89
C ARG A 18 -4.65 -31.17 -39.26
N LYS A 19 -5.99 -31.15 -39.14
CA LYS A 19 -6.84 -32.27 -39.60
C LYS A 19 -6.72 -32.48 -41.10
N ILE A 20 -6.77 -31.41 -41.90
CA ILE A 20 -6.63 -31.49 -43.36
C ILE A 20 -5.21 -31.92 -43.74
N TYR A 21 -4.19 -31.39 -43.06
CA TYR A 21 -2.80 -31.81 -43.23
C TYR A 21 -2.63 -33.32 -43.00
N SER A 22 -3.21 -33.86 -41.93
CA SER A 22 -3.15 -35.31 -41.65
C SER A 22 -3.82 -36.16 -42.73
N LEU A 23 -4.86 -35.65 -43.39
CA LEU A 23 -5.54 -36.33 -44.50
C LEU A 23 -4.67 -36.32 -45.76
N VAL A 24 -4.04 -35.18 -46.05
CA VAL A 24 -3.13 -34.99 -47.19
C VAL A 24 -1.86 -35.84 -47.01
N ASP A 25 -1.25 -35.83 -45.83
CA ASP A 25 -0.06 -36.61 -45.50
C ASP A 25 -0.33 -38.13 -45.56
N LYS A 26 -1.49 -38.59 -45.07
CA LYS A 26 -1.92 -39.99 -45.22
C LYS A 26 -2.10 -40.40 -46.68
N ARG A 27 -2.62 -39.51 -47.52
CA ARG A 27 -2.76 -39.76 -48.97
C ARG A 27 -1.41 -39.76 -49.69
N LEU A 28 -0.51 -38.84 -49.34
CA LEU A 28 0.85 -38.80 -49.89
C LEU A 28 1.64 -40.07 -49.59
N LYS A 29 1.43 -40.66 -48.40
CA LYS A 29 2.13 -41.86 -47.93
C LYS A 29 1.47 -43.18 -48.32
N SER A 30 0.19 -43.17 -48.69
CA SER A 30 -0.58 -44.39 -48.98
C SER A 30 -1.03 -44.45 -50.44
N THR A 31 -0.79 -45.57 -51.11
CA THR A 31 -1.28 -45.85 -52.47
C THR A 31 -2.75 -46.30 -52.48
N GLU A 32 -3.37 -46.50 -51.31
CA GLU A 32 -4.77 -46.89 -51.19
C GLU A 32 -5.73 -45.70 -51.29
N LYS A 33 -6.86 -45.94 -51.97
CA LYS A 33 -7.97 -44.98 -52.13
C LYS A 33 -8.61 -44.66 -50.78
N PHE A 34 -8.22 -43.54 -50.19
CA PHE A 34 -8.88 -42.98 -49.03
C PHE A 34 -9.42 -41.57 -49.32
N ASN A 35 -10.72 -41.40 -49.04
CA ASN A 35 -11.51 -40.18 -49.02
C ASN A 35 -11.75 -39.49 -50.38
N GLN A 36 -13.00 -39.56 -50.84
CA GLN A 36 -13.54 -38.91 -52.06
C GLN A 36 -13.19 -37.41 -52.22
N LYS A 37 -12.91 -36.68 -51.13
CA LYS A 37 -12.59 -35.25 -51.17
C LYS A 37 -11.17 -34.93 -51.64
N VAL A 38 -10.21 -35.80 -51.37
CA VAL A 38 -8.79 -35.58 -51.74
C VAL A 38 -8.41 -36.47 -52.92
N GLU A 39 -9.17 -37.55 -53.15
CA GLU A 39 -8.98 -38.48 -54.27
C GLU A 39 -8.98 -37.85 -55.66
N ASN A 40 -9.74 -36.76 -55.85
CA ASN A 40 -9.85 -36.09 -57.15
C ASN A 40 -8.64 -35.21 -57.52
N LEU A 41 -7.72 -34.98 -56.59
CA LEU A 41 -6.56 -34.09 -56.81
C LEU A 41 -5.40 -34.88 -57.45
N THR A 42 -4.74 -34.32 -58.44
CA THR A 42 -3.47 -34.87 -58.95
C THR A 42 -2.37 -34.83 -57.90
N ILE A 43 -1.26 -35.54 -58.14
CA ILE A 43 -0.11 -35.59 -57.22
C ILE A 43 0.51 -34.19 -57.05
N ASP A 44 0.58 -33.42 -58.13
CA ASP A 44 1.10 -32.04 -58.10
C ASP A 44 0.18 -31.12 -57.29
N GLU A 45 -1.14 -31.16 -57.52
CA GLU A 45 -2.12 -30.40 -56.73
C GLU A 45 -2.09 -30.80 -55.23
N LEU A 46 -1.79 -32.05 -54.93
CA LEU A 46 -1.67 -32.54 -53.55
C LEU A 46 -0.39 -32.01 -52.86
N ASN A 47 0.72 -31.93 -53.59
CA ASN A 47 1.96 -31.32 -53.12
C ASN A 47 1.80 -29.82 -52.89
N ASP A 48 1.16 -29.12 -53.83
CA ASP A 48 0.86 -27.70 -53.70
C ASP A 48 -0.04 -27.44 -52.48
N LEU A 49 -1.07 -28.28 -52.29
CA LEU A 49 -1.95 -28.21 -51.12
C LEU A 49 -1.18 -28.46 -49.81
N ASN A 50 -0.25 -29.41 -49.81
CA ASN A 50 0.60 -29.69 -48.66
C ASN A 50 1.47 -28.49 -48.28
N GLU A 51 2.07 -27.80 -49.25
CA GLU A 51 2.85 -26.59 -49.01
C GLU A 51 1.99 -25.41 -48.52
N ILE A 52 0.80 -25.22 -49.09
CA ILE A 52 -0.17 -24.22 -48.61
C ILE A 52 -0.57 -24.50 -47.15
N LEU A 53 -0.79 -25.77 -46.78
CA LEU A 53 -1.14 -26.16 -45.41
C LEU A 53 0.01 -25.91 -44.44
N ARG A 54 1.26 -26.17 -44.83
CA ARG A 54 2.45 -25.84 -44.01
C ARG A 54 2.57 -24.34 -43.78
N LEU A 55 2.37 -23.53 -44.82
CA LEU A 55 2.37 -22.08 -44.71
C LEU A 55 1.23 -21.58 -43.81
N ALA A 56 0.04 -22.17 -43.94
CA ALA A 56 -1.10 -21.84 -43.09
C ALA A 56 -0.84 -22.16 -41.60
N ASP A 57 -0.30 -23.33 -41.29
CA ASP A 57 0.06 -23.73 -39.92
C ASP A 57 1.12 -22.79 -39.32
N LEU A 58 2.12 -22.39 -40.12
CA LEU A 58 3.15 -21.41 -39.71
C LEU A 58 2.55 -20.04 -39.38
N ILE A 59 1.68 -19.50 -40.27
CA ILE A 59 1.07 -18.18 -40.10
C ILE A 59 0.15 -18.18 -38.87
N LEU A 60 -0.68 -19.21 -38.71
CA LEU A 60 -1.62 -19.32 -37.60
C LEU A 60 -0.89 -19.45 -36.25
N THR A 61 0.14 -20.30 -36.19
CA THR A 61 0.97 -20.46 -34.98
C THR A 61 1.67 -19.15 -34.61
N LYS A 62 2.27 -18.46 -35.59
CA LYS A 62 2.95 -17.18 -35.37
C LYS A 62 1.97 -16.10 -34.90
N HIS A 63 0.76 -16.08 -35.43
CA HIS A 63 -0.27 -15.14 -34.98
C HIS A 63 -0.72 -15.45 -33.56
N GLU A 64 -0.94 -16.72 -33.22
CA GLU A 64 -1.37 -17.13 -31.89
C GLU A 64 -0.38 -16.71 -30.81
N VAL A 65 0.92 -16.99 -31.00
CA VAL A 65 1.99 -16.57 -30.09
C VAL A 65 2.03 -15.04 -29.94
N LYS A 66 1.95 -14.31 -31.07
CA LYS A 66 1.94 -12.84 -31.04
C LYS A 66 0.72 -12.27 -30.32
N LYS A 67 -0.44 -12.93 -30.45
CA LYS A 67 -1.67 -12.54 -29.77
C LYS A 67 -1.55 -12.76 -28.27
N GLU A 68 -1.08 -13.93 -27.84
CA GLU A 68 -0.88 -14.23 -26.42
C GLU A 68 0.11 -13.25 -25.78
N PHE A 69 1.21 -12.94 -26.47
CA PHE A 69 2.17 -11.93 -26.00
C PHE A 69 1.58 -10.52 -25.94
N HIS A 70 0.79 -10.12 -26.94
CA HIS A 70 0.08 -8.84 -26.94
C HIS A 70 -0.91 -8.75 -25.77
N ASP A 71 -1.69 -9.80 -25.54
CA ASP A 71 -2.69 -9.84 -24.47
C ASP A 71 -2.01 -9.76 -23.09
N LEU A 72 -0.88 -10.46 -22.91
CA LEU A 72 -0.04 -10.35 -21.70
C LEU A 72 0.51 -8.93 -21.51
N LEU A 73 1.03 -8.31 -22.58
CA LEU A 73 1.56 -6.95 -22.49
C LEU A 73 0.46 -5.94 -22.15
N LYS A 74 -0.74 -6.15 -22.70
CA LYS A 74 -1.91 -5.32 -22.38
C LYS A 74 -2.30 -5.45 -20.91
N GLU A 75 -2.32 -6.66 -20.36
CA GLU A 75 -2.57 -6.89 -18.93
C GLU A 75 -1.52 -6.21 -18.06
N PHE A 76 -0.24 -6.34 -18.43
CA PHE A 76 0.85 -5.68 -17.71
C PHE A 76 0.72 -4.15 -17.70
N VAL A 77 0.38 -3.54 -18.85
CA VAL A 77 0.13 -2.10 -18.93
C VAL A 77 -1.07 -1.69 -18.07
N ASP A 78 -2.16 -2.46 -18.10
CA ASP A 78 -3.35 -2.19 -17.29
C ASP A 78 -3.04 -2.22 -15.78
N ILE A 79 -2.21 -3.18 -15.33
CA ILE A 79 -1.74 -3.26 -13.94
C ILE A 79 -0.92 -2.01 -13.57
N ILE A 80 0.01 -1.59 -14.43
CA ILE A 80 0.83 -0.40 -14.18
C ILE A 80 -0.06 0.85 -14.08
N THR A 81 -0.99 1.04 -15.02
CA THR A 81 -1.88 2.19 -15.03
C THR A 81 -2.72 2.24 -13.76
N LYS A 82 -3.38 1.13 -13.39
CA LYS A 82 -4.17 1.06 -12.15
C LYS A 82 -3.33 1.30 -10.89
N SER A 83 -2.09 0.84 -10.89
CA SER A 83 -1.17 1.07 -9.77
C SER A 83 -0.76 2.54 -9.68
N ALA A 84 -0.49 3.19 -10.82
CA ALA A 84 -0.19 4.61 -10.86
C ALA A 84 -1.37 5.46 -10.36
N ASP A 85 -2.58 5.18 -10.86
CA ASP A 85 -3.80 5.86 -10.43
C ASP A 85 -4.05 5.67 -8.92
N SER A 86 -3.80 4.47 -8.39
CA SER A 86 -3.93 4.19 -6.96
C SER A 86 -2.91 4.95 -6.10
N VAL A 87 -1.70 5.20 -6.61
CA VAL A 87 -0.68 5.96 -5.90
C VAL A 87 -1.06 7.44 -5.84
N GLU A 88 -1.63 7.97 -6.92
CA GLU A 88 -2.14 9.35 -6.95
C GLU A 88 -3.24 9.56 -5.91
N VAL A 89 -4.21 8.64 -5.82
CA VAL A 89 -5.26 8.70 -4.79
C VAL A 89 -4.69 8.64 -3.37
N LEU A 90 -3.69 7.78 -3.13
CA LEU A 90 -3.04 7.69 -1.82
C LEU A 90 -2.30 8.98 -1.45
N ASP A 91 -1.68 9.66 -2.42
CA ASP A 91 -1.00 10.94 -2.19
C ASP A 91 -1.99 12.04 -1.76
N ASP A 92 -3.15 12.09 -2.41
CA ASP A 92 -4.24 12.98 -2.04
C ASP A 92 -4.77 12.68 -0.62
N GLU A 93 -5.01 11.41 -0.29
CA GLU A 93 -5.47 10.98 1.05
C GLU A 93 -4.45 11.32 2.15
N ILE A 94 -3.16 11.12 1.89
CA ILE A 94 -2.08 11.48 2.81
C ILE A 94 -2.05 13.00 3.03
N SER A 95 -2.18 13.77 1.96
CA SER A 95 -2.21 15.23 2.01
C SER A 95 -3.39 15.75 2.84
N GLU A 96 -4.59 15.19 2.64
CA GLU A 96 -5.77 15.53 3.46
C GLU A 96 -5.54 15.19 4.94
N LEU A 97 -4.97 14.02 5.22
CA LEU A 97 -4.69 13.58 6.59
C LEU A 97 -3.69 14.51 7.30
N ILE A 98 -2.64 14.95 6.60
CA ILE A 98 -1.66 15.92 7.13
C ILE A 98 -2.37 17.22 7.52
N ILE A 99 -3.19 17.79 6.63
CA ILE A 99 -3.92 19.03 6.89
C ILE A 99 -4.84 18.88 8.12
N SER A 100 -5.55 17.74 8.22
CA SER A 100 -6.43 17.44 9.36
C SER A 100 -5.67 17.32 10.69
N ALA A 101 -4.51 16.66 10.66
CA ALA A 101 -3.64 16.51 11.82
C ALA A 101 -3.07 17.87 12.28
N GLU A 102 -2.58 18.70 11.35
CA GLU A 102 -2.08 20.05 11.64
C GLU A 102 -3.16 20.95 12.25
N GLY A 103 -4.38 20.92 11.69
CA GLY A 103 -5.52 21.65 12.26
C GLY A 103 -5.85 21.18 13.67
N THR A 104 -5.81 19.88 13.92
CA THR A 104 -6.04 19.30 15.26
C THR A 104 -4.95 19.68 16.26
N ILE A 105 -3.67 19.59 15.87
CA ILE A 105 -2.52 20.02 16.68
C ILE A 105 -2.64 21.51 17.03
N SER A 106 -3.03 22.34 16.06
CA SER A 106 -3.21 23.78 16.26
C SER A 106 -4.32 24.07 17.29
N ARG A 107 -5.45 23.35 17.23
CA ARG A 107 -6.52 23.44 18.24
C ARG A 107 -6.05 23.02 19.63
N VAL A 108 -5.30 21.91 19.72
CA VAL A 108 -4.74 21.42 21.00
C VAL A 108 -3.77 22.45 21.60
N LYS A 109 -2.89 23.03 20.77
CA LYS A 109 -1.97 24.10 21.21
C LYS A 109 -2.72 25.33 21.72
N ALA A 110 -3.75 25.78 21.00
CA ALA A 110 -4.58 26.91 21.42
C ALA A 110 -5.30 26.62 22.74
N LEU A 111 -5.83 25.42 22.93
CA LEU A 111 -6.48 25.02 24.18
C LEU A 111 -5.48 24.99 25.34
N ARG A 112 -4.28 24.40 25.12
CA ARG A 112 -3.21 24.40 26.12
C ARG A 112 -2.82 25.82 26.53
N GLY A 113 -2.69 26.74 25.57
CA GLY A 113 -2.39 28.14 25.85
C GLY A 113 -3.45 28.77 26.76
N LYS A 114 -4.73 28.65 26.39
CA LYS A 114 -5.85 29.16 27.20
C LYS A 114 -5.87 28.61 28.63
N VAL A 115 -5.66 27.30 28.80
CA VAL A 115 -5.61 26.66 30.13
C VAL A 115 -4.42 27.19 30.94
N SER A 116 -3.26 27.37 30.32
CA SER A 116 -2.08 27.93 30.99
C SER A 116 -2.35 29.36 31.46
N ASP A 117 -2.88 30.21 30.58
CA ASP A 117 -3.17 31.62 30.89
C ASP A 117 -4.22 31.76 31.99
N GLU A 118 -5.27 30.91 31.98
CA GLU A 118 -6.31 30.90 33.00
C GLU A 118 -5.78 30.44 34.35
N PHE A 119 -4.87 29.45 34.37
CA PHE A 119 -4.25 28.98 35.61
C PHE A 119 -3.28 30.00 36.21
N ASP A 120 -2.47 30.66 35.37
CA ASP A 120 -1.55 31.73 35.81
C ASP A 120 -2.33 32.93 36.37
N PHE A 121 -3.47 33.28 35.76
CA PHE A 121 -4.35 34.33 36.25
C PHE A 121 -4.96 34.00 37.63
N GLU A 122 -5.45 32.77 37.82
CA GLU A 122 -5.99 32.34 39.12
C GLU A 122 -4.91 32.25 40.21
N MET A 123 -3.69 31.85 39.84
CA MET A 123 -2.55 31.85 40.77
C MET A 123 -2.20 33.27 41.22
N GLY A 124 -2.15 34.23 40.29
CA GLY A 124 -1.88 35.64 40.56
C GLY A 124 -2.96 36.31 41.43
N LYS A 125 -4.24 35.97 41.24
CA LYS A 125 -5.32 36.42 42.15
C LYS A 125 -5.17 35.84 43.55
N THR A 126 -4.76 34.58 43.65
CA THR A 126 -4.64 33.87 44.93
C THR A 126 -3.44 34.37 45.74
N SER A 127 -2.33 34.73 45.08
CA SER A 127 -1.18 35.38 45.73
C SER A 127 -1.50 36.81 46.15
N ALA A 128 -2.10 37.62 45.28
CA ALA A 128 -2.50 39.00 45.61
C ALA A 128 -3.52 39.05 46.77
N ARG A 129 -4.48 38.12 46.80
CA ARG A 129 -5.43 37.99 47.92
C ARG A 129 -4.73 37.58 49.21
N ARG A 130 -3.74 36.69 49.15
CA ARG A 130 -2.93 36.29 50.33
C ARG A 130 -2.08 37.43 50.85
N GLU A 131 -1.43 38.20 49.99
CA GLU A 131 -0.64 39.36 50.38
C GLU A 131 -1.51 40.44 51.03
N GLN A 132 -2.72 40.68 50.52
CA GLN A 132 -3.67 41.60 51.12
C GLN A 132 -4.21 41.12 52.48
N ILE A 133 -4.42 39.81 52.66
CA ILE A 133 -4.80 39.22 53.96
C ILE A 133 -3.64 39.28 54.97
N ILE A 134 -2.41 39.01 54.54
CA ILE A 134 -1.22 39.07 55.41
C ILE A 134 -0.95 40.52 55.83
N ALA A 135 -1.04 41.48 54.91
CA ALA A 135 -0.92 42.91 55.24
C ALA A 135 -2.01 43.39 56.23
N ASN A 136 -3.23 42.85 56.13
CA ASN A 136 -4.34 43.18 57.04
C ASN A 136 -4.35 42.39 58.36
N SER A 137 -3.53 41.35 58.51
CA SER A 137 -3.51 40.47 59.71
C SER A 137 -2.28 40.62 60.60
N CYS A 138 -1.39 41.58 60.28
CA CYS A 138 -0.12 41.78 60.98
C CYS A 138 -0.26 42.48 62.35
N SER A 139 -1.03 41.90 63.27
CA SER A 139 -1.14 42.36 64.66
C SER A 139 -1.21 41.25 65.72
N ASN A 140 -0.84 40.01 65.42
CA ASN A 140 -0.79 38.95 66.44
C ASN A 140 0.54 38.16 66.43
N ASN A 141 1.46 38.55 67.32
CA ASN A 141 2.65 37.78 67.67
C ASN A 141 2.34 36.87 68.87
N LEU A 142 2.08 35.58 68.64
CA LEU A 142 1.79 34.59 69.69
C LEU A 142 2.98 33.67 70.05
N THR A 143 4.19 33.91 69.54
CA THR A 143 5.37 33.11 69.87
C THR A 143 6.08 33.60 71.13
N LYS A 144 5.52 33.26 72.29
CA LYS A 144 6.30 33.04 73.52
C LYS A 144 5.75 31.83 74.27
N SER A 145 6.20 30.64 73.91
CA SER A 145 6.10 29.48 74.81
C SER A 145 7.51 29.00 75.17
N SER A 146 7.92 29.31 76.40
CA SER A 146 9.09 28.72 77.04
C SER A 146 8.69 27.35 77.58
N THR A 147 8.95 26.30 76.81
CA THR A 147 8.90 24.93 77.33
C THR A 147 10.33 24.46 77.53
N GLY A 148 10.74 24.32 78.80
CA GLY A 148 12.06 23.79 79.14
C GLY A 148 12.15 22.32 78.75
N VAL A 149 13.02 21.99 77.79
CA VAL A 149 13.32 20.61 77.42
C VAL A 149 14.30 20.05 78.44
N TYR A 150 13.87 19.04 79.20
CA TYR A 150 14.73 18.28 80.13
C TYR A 150 15.57 17.28 79.31
N THR A 151 16.87 17.52 79.17
CA THR A 151 17.81 16.63 78.47
C THR A 151 18.70 15.88 79.46
N GLN A 152 18.27 14.72 79.91
CA GLN A 152 19.17 13.73 80.50
C GLN A 152 18.88 12.37 79.89
N GLY A 153 19.71 11.95 78.91
CA GLY A 153 19.77 10.54 78.52
C GLY A 153 20.13 10.22 77.06
N TYR A 154 19.93 11.13 76.11
CA TYR A 154 20.05 10.78 74.67
C TYR A 154 21.21 11.47 73.93
N GLN A 155 22.30 11.79 74.62
CA GLN A 155 23.57 12.09 73.96
C GLN A 155 24.61 11.07 74.41
N GLN A 156 24.69 9.95 73.71
CA GLN A 156 25.92 9.17 73.61
C GLN A 156 25.90 8.25 72.38
N LYS A 157 26.72 8.67 71.40
CA LYS A 157 27.40 7.89 70.36
C LYS A 157 26.59 7.40 69.14
N SER A 158 26.76 8.12 68.04
CA SER A 158 27.06 7.50 66.75
C SER A 158 28.04 8.41 65.98
N THR A 159 29.30 8.00 65.94
CA THR A 159 30.32 8.49 65.00
C THR A 159 29.83 8.20 63.58
N LEU A 160 29.72 9.24 62.76
CA LEU A 160 29.47 9.14 61.32
C LEU A 160 30.77 8.70 60.63
N GLU A 161 30.81 7.51 60.05
CA GLU A 161 31.77 7.18 59.01
C GLU A 161 31.30 7.81 57.70
N ALA A 162 32.11 8.71 57.16
CA ALA A 162 31.97 9.22 55.81
C ALA A 162 32.82 8.35 54.88
N GLU A 163 32.19 7.53 54.06
CA GLU A 163 32.84 6.81 52.97
C GLU A 163 32.80 7.70 51.71
N GLN A 164 33.96 8.14 51.25
CA GLN A 164 34.13 8.75 49.92
C GLN A 164 34.19 7.63 48.88
N VAL A 165 33.32 7.68 47.88
CA VAL A 165 33.43 6.85 46.68
C VAL A 165 34.46 7.49 45.75
N ILE A 166 35.46 6.68 45.37
CA ILE A 166 36.56 6.97 44.43
C ILE A 166 36.03 7.27 43.03
#